data_AF-A0AAX6NCP1-F1
#
_entry.id   AF-A0AAX6NCP1-F1
#
_cell.length_a   1.000
_cell.length_b   1.000
_cell.length_c   1.000
_cell.angle_alpha   90.00
_cell.angle_beta   90.00
_cell.angle_gamma   90.00
#
_symmetry.space_group_name_H-M   'P 1'
#
loop_
_entity.id
_entity.type
_entity.pdbx_description
1 polymer ?
#
loop_
_entity_poly.entity_id
_entity_poly.type
_entity_poly.pdbx_seq_one_letter_code
_entity_poly.pdbx_strand_id
1 'polypeptide(L)'
;MANGKAHERINLIFLAIGIVVSAALIHKESTFEGIFVIVGFIIGTFFIGPDLDLKSRPYRRWKWLRFIWIPYQTFKHRSIWTHGYIIGDIIRYAYLSVWCLLLLVILGLVLKPSFGEILNSTIQYIALHKTIFISVFFGNVLSSAAHTLTDKTTSTFKKFFKEKRFRL
;
A
#
# COMPACT_ATOMS: atom_id res chain seq x y z
N MET A 1 11.53 17.36 4.30
CA MET A 1 11.05 15.97 4.46
C MET A 1 11.98 15.04 3.69
N ALA A 2 12.13 13.78 4.10
CA ALA A 2 12.85 12.82 3.25
C ALA A 2 12.14 12.79 1.87
N ASN A 3 12.95 12.90 0.82
CA ASN A 3 12.44 13.05 -0.55
C ASN A 3 11.61 11.80 -0.88
N GLY A 4 10.35 11.92 -1.33
CA GLY A 4 9.54 10.74 -1.70
C GLY A 4 10.25 9.81 -2.71
N LYS A 5 11.21 10.34 -3.49
CA LYS A 5 12.12 9.55 -4.33
C LYS A 5 13.02 8.58 -3.53
N ALA A 6 13.48 8.97 -2.35
CA ALA A 6 14.34 8.16 -1.49
C ALA A 6 13.59 6.95 -0.92
N HIS A 7 12.37 7.16 -0.43
CA HIS A 7 11.52 6.08 0.05
C HIS A 7 11.21 5.06 -1.05
N GLU A 8 10.83 5.54 -2.25
CA GLU A 8 10.60 4.66 -3.41
C GLU A 8 11.84 3.84 -3.76
N ARG A 9 13.03 4.46 -3.81
CA ARG A 9 14.29 3.75 -4.09
C ARG A 9 14.59 2.69 -3.05
N ILE A 10 14.42 3.02 -1.77
CA ILE A 10 14.68 2.09 -0.66
C ILE A 10 13.70 0.92 -0.71
N ASN A 11 12.43 1.18 -0.96
CA ASN A 11 11.44 0.11 -1.17
C ASN A 11 11.83 -0.80 -2.35
N LEU A 12 12.29 -0.25 -3.47
CA LEU A 12 12.75 -1.06 -4.61
C LEU A 12 14.01 -1.90 -4.28
N ILE A 13 14.91 -1.39 -3.43
CA ILE A 13 16.06 -2.18 -2.95
C ILE A 13 15.57 -3.34 -2.08
N PHE A 14 14.66 -3.08 -1.13
CA PHE A 14 14.06 -4.14 -0.32
C PHE A 14 13.34 -5.18 -1.18
N LEU A 15 12.63 -4.75 -2.22
CA LEU A 15 12.00 -5.65 -3.17
C LEU A 15 13.03 -6.52 -3.88
N ALA A 16 14.11 -5.94 -4.39
CA ALA A 16 15.15 -6.69 -5.08
C ALA A 16 15.82 -7.73 -4.16
N ILE A 17 16.14 -7.34 -2.93
CA ILE A 17 16.68 -8.26 -1.90
C ILE A 17 15.67 -9.37 -1.61
N GLY A 18 14.39 -9.03 -1.43
CA GLY A 18 13.32 -9.99 -1.19
C GLY A 18 13.21 -11.02 -2.31
N ILE A 19 13.24 -10.57 -3.58
CA ILE A 19 13.20 -11.45 -4.75
C ILE A 19 14.40 -12.41 -4.77
N VAL A 20 15.62 -11.92 -4.53
CA VAL A 20 16.83 -12.75 -4.52
C VAL A 20 16.79 -13.79 -3.39
N VAL A 21 16.42 -13.37 -2.19
CA VAL A 21 16.30 -14.25 -1.02
C VAL A 21 15.21 -15.29 -1.26
N SER A 22 14.05 -14.89 -1.76
CA SER A 22 12.98 -15.84 -2.11
C SER A 22 13.44 -16.82 -3.19
N ALA A 23 14.09 -16.37 -4.26
CA ALA A 23 14.60 -17.25 -5.31
C ALA A 23 15.62 -18.28 -4.80
N ALA A 24 16.43 -17.90 -3.80
CA ALA A 24 17.39 -18.79 -3.15
C ALA A 24 16.74 -19.82 -2.20
N LEU A 25 15.51 -19.56 -1.73
CA LEU A 25 14.80 -20.36 -0.72
C LEU A 25 13.59 -21.14 -1.27
N ILE A 26 13.13 -20.87 -2.49
CA ILE A 26 11.94 -21.51 -3.05
C ILE A 26 12.24 -22.95 -3.49
N HIS A 27 11.48 -23.89 -2.93
CA HIS A 27 11.24 -25.23 -3.50
C HIS A 27 10.01 -25.19 -4.43
N LYS A 28 10.01 -26.03 -5.48
CA LYS A 28 9.17 -26.00 -6.71
C LYS A 28 7.64 -25.76 -6.59
N GLU A 29 7.04 -25.82 -5.42
CA GLU A 29 5.57 -25.83 -5.24
C GLU A 29 4.95 -24.44 -4.93
N SER A 30 5.71 -23.42 -4.51
CA SER A 30 5.13 -22.13 -4.02
C SER A 30 5.32 -20.90 -4.94
N THR A 31 5.73 -21.10 -6.20
CA THR A 31 6.23 -20.02 -7.06
C THR A 31 5.14 -19.02 -7.48
N PHE A 32 3.88 -19.45 -7.59
CA PHE A 32 2.78 -18.63 -8.11
C PHE A 32 2.35 -17.53 -7.12
N GLU A 33 2.30 -17.82 -5.82
CA GLU A 33 1.87 -16.86 -4.80
C GLU A 33 2.90 -15.76 -4.55
N GLY A 34 4.20 -16.08 -4.71
CA GLY A 34 5.30 -15.11 -4.57
C GLY A 34 5.23 -13.97 -5.58
N ILE A 35 4.75 -14.23 -6.80
CA ILE A 35 4.55 -13.19 -7.82
C ILE A 35 3.55 -12.15 -7.33
N PHE A 36 2.47 -12.58 -6.70
CA PHE A 36 1.44 -11.66 -6.19
C PHE A 36 1.92 -10.86 -4.98
N VAL A 37 2.85 -11.40 -4.17
CA VAL A 37 3.55 -10.61 -3.13
C VAL A 37 4.37 -9.49 -3.78
N ILE A 38 5.12 -9.79 -4.84
CA ILE A 38 5.90 -8.77 -5.59
C ILE A 38 4.97 -7.69 -6.17
N VAL A 39 3.86 -8.10 -6.80
CA VAL A 39 2.85 -7.18 -7.33
C VAL A 39 2.30 -6.29 -6.22
N GLY A 40 1.92 -6.89 -5.08
CA GLY A 40 1.45 -6.15 -3.91
C GLY A 40 2.46 -5.14 -3.38
N PHE A 41 3.74 -5.52 -3.34
CA PHE A 41 4.82 -4.63 -2.90
C PHE A 41 4.99 -3.43 -3.83
N ILE A 42 4.94 -3.65 -5.15
CA ILE A 42 5.02 -2.59 -6.16
C ILE A 42 3.81 -1.66 -6.04
N ILE A 43 2.60 -2.21 -5.92
CA ILE A 43 1.37 -1.43 -5.73
C ILE A 43 1.47 -0.59 -4.45
N GLY A 44 1.92 -1.17 -3.35
CA GLY A 44 2.13 -0.47 -2.08
C GLY A 44 3.14 0.66 -2.17
N THR A 45 4.24 0.43 -2.89
CA THR A 45 5.32 1.42 -3.04
C THR A 45 4.87 2.63 -3.85
N PHE A 46 4.11 2.40 -4.93
CA PHE A 46 3.80 3.45 -5.89
C PHE A 46 2.41 4.07 -5.74
N PHE A 47 1.41 3.30 -5.33
CA PHE A 47 0.01 3.72 -5.38
C PHE A 47 -0.66 3.76 -4.02
N ILE A 48 -0.48 2.71 -3.22
CA ILE A 48 -1.18 2.54 -1.94
C ILE A 48 -0.14 2.57 -0.83
N GLY A 49 0.56 3.70 -0.64
CA GLY A 49 1.60 3.87 0.39
C GLY A 49 1.14 4.73 1.58
N PRO A 50 1.90 4.76 2.70
CA PRO A 50 1.55 5.53 3.90
C PRO A 50 1.39 7.04 3.65
N ASP A 51 2.18 7.58 2.72
CA ASP A 51 2.19 9.01 2.37
C ASP A 51 0.95 9.47 1.57
N LEU A 52 -0.07 8.64 1.38
CA LEU A 52 -1.34 9.06 0.78
C LEU A 52 -2.08 10.10 1.64
N ASP A 53 -1.73 10.18 2.92
CA ASP A 53 -2.17 11.23 3.85
C ASP A 53 -1.64 12.64 3.49
N LEU A 54 -0.73 12.73 2.49
CA LEU A 54 -0.19 13.97 1.96
C LEU A 54 -0.38 14.08 0.44
N LYS A 55 -0.15 15.28 -0.11
CA LYS A 55 -0.02 15.53 -1.56
C LYS A 55 1.33 15.02 -2.10
N SER A 56 1.63 13.76 -1.82
CA SER A 56 2.88 13.06 -2.08
C SER A 56 2.97 12.52 -3.53
N ARG A 57 4.05 11.78 -3.82
CA ARG A 57 4.20 11.10 -5.11
C ARG A 57 3.15 10.00 -5.31
N PRO A 58 2.91 9.08 -4.36
CA PRO A 58 1.80 8.14 -4.46
C PRO A 58 0.48 8.80 -4.79
N TYR A 59 0.10 9.85 -4.06
CA TYR A 59 -1.12 10.62 -4.33
C TYR A 59 -1.19 11.15 -5.78
N ARG A 60 -0.10 11.71 -6.31
CA ARG A 60 -0.06 12.24 -7.68
C ARG A 60 -0.14 11.16 -8.77
N ARG A 61 0.27 9.91 -8.49
CA ARG A 61 0.22 8.82 -9.48
C ARG A 61 -1.19 8.36 -9.83
N TRP A 62 -2.16 8.62 -8.95
CA TRP A 62 -3.57 8.36 -9.23
C TRP A 62 -4.16 9.30 -10.31
N LYS A 63 -3.42 10.34 -10.73
CA LYS A 63 -3.85 11.31 -11.76
C LYS A 63 -5.24 11.85 -11.44
N TRP A 64 -6.20 11.66 -12.34
CA TRP A 64 -7.59 12.08 -12.18
C TRP A 64 -8.26 11.41 -10.98
N LEU A 65 -7.98 10.14 -10.72
CA LEU A 65 -8.56 9.38 -9.61
C LEU A 65 -8.04 9.80 -8.23
N ARG A 66 -7.09 10.73 -8.13
CA ARG A 66 -6.56 11.18 -6.83
C ARG A 66 -7.60 11.84 -5.94
N PHE A 67 -8.74 12.30 -6.49
CA PHE A 67 -9.81 12.91 -5.71
C PHE A 67 -10.34 11.96 -4.64
N ILE A 68 -10.32 10.64 -4.92
CA ILE A 68 -10.75 9.64 -3.95
C ILE A 68 -9.92 9.69 -2.69
N TRP A 69 -8.67 10.18 -2.71
CA TRP A 69 -7.82 10.23 -1.52
C TRP A 69 -7.93 11.53 -0.72
N ILE A 70 -8.69 12.53 -1.19
CA ILE A 70 -8.84 13.80 -0.49
C ILE A 70 -9.41 13.61 0.93
N PRO A 71 -10.47 12.80 1.16
CA PRO A 71 -10.96 12.54 2.52
C PRO A 71 -9.92 11.82 3.39
N TYR A 72 -9.12 10.93 2.83
CA TYR A 72 -8.05 10.23 3.55
C TYR A 72 -6.95 11.18 4.06
N GLN A 73 -6.76 12.34 3.43
CA GLN A 73 -5.78 13.35 3.88
C GLN A 73 -6.20 14.10 5.15
N THR A 74 -7.41 13.86 5.67
CA THR A 74 -7.85 14.40 6.96
C THR A 74 -7.18 13.72 8.15
N PHE A 75 -6.65 12.50 7.96
CA PHE A 75 -5.87 11.84 9.00
C PHE A 75 -4.57 12.61 9.28
N LYS A 76 -4.22 12.71 10.57
CA LYS A 76 -2.96 13.33 10.97
C LYS A 76 -1.78 12.56 10.38
N HIS A 77 -0.88 13.27 9.71
CA HIS A 77 0.32 12.68 9.13
C HIS A 77 1.16 11.95 10.18
N ARG A 78 1.62 10.74 9.85
CA ARG A 78 2.36 9.82 10.75
C ARG A 78 1.58 9.36 11.99
N SER A 79 0.25 9.45 11.97
CA SER A 79 -0.56 8.78 12.99
C SER A 79 -0.51 7.26 12.82
N ILE A 80 -0.94 6.55 13.85
CA ILE A 80 -1.08 5.08 13.78
C ILE A 80 -2.01 4.64 12.65
N TRP A 81 -2.98 5.49 12.28
CA TRP A 81 -3.97 5.22 11.24
C TRP A 81 -3.42 5.29 9.81
N THR A 82 -2.31 6.00 9.59
CA THR A 82 -1.70 6.15 8.25
C THR A 82 -0.34 5.45 8.14
N HIS A 83 0.44 5.44 9.21
CA HIS A 83 1.80 4.87 9.26
C HIS A 83 1.94 3.69 10.23
N GLY A 84 0.83 3.12 10.69
CA GLY A 84 0.86 1.84 11.41
C GLY A 84 1.20 0.70 10.46
N TYR A 85 2.06 -0.22 10.90
CA TYR A 85 2.63 -1.28 10.07
C TYR A 85 1.62 -2.18 9.35
N ILE A 86 0.44 -2.39 9.95
CA ILE A 86 -0.63 -3.24 9.39
C ILE A 86 -1.93 -2.45 9.32
N ILE A 87 -2.29 -1.79 10.43
CA ILE A 87 -3.56 -1.06 10.54
C ILE A 87 -3.72 0.04 9.48
N GLY A 88 -2.62 0.70 9.07
CA GLY A 88 -2.67 1.71 8.02
C GLY A 88 -3.01 1.14 6.65
N ASP A 89 -2.54 -0.07 6.34
CA ASP A 89 -2.95 -0.79 5.12
C ASP A 89 -4.41 -1.26 5.23
N ILE A 90 -4.82 -1.86 6.35
CA ILE A 90 -6.22 -2.27 6.57
C ILE A 90 -7.18 -1.10 6.30
N ILE A 91 -6.87 0.08 6.83
CA ILE A 91 -7.70 1.27 6.60
C ILE A 91 -7.71 1.67 5.13
N ARG A 92 -6.56 1.66 4.43
CA ARG A 92 -6.51 2.00 2.99
C ARG A 92 -7.30 1.01 2.13
N TYR A 93 -7.26 -0.29 2.44
CA TYR A 93 -8.06 -1.30 1.74
C TYR A 93 -9.55 -1.19 2.04
N ALA A 94 -9.94 -0.98 3.30
CA ALA A 94 -11.33 -0.71 3.67
C ALA A 94 -11.84 0.60 3.04
N TYR A 95 -10.99 1.61 2.95
CA TYR A 95 -11.31 2.86 2.28
C TYR A 95 -11.56 2.66 0.78
N LEU A 96 -10.69 1.92 0.10
CA LEU A 96 -10.85 1.60 -1.32
C LEU A 96 -12.06 0.69 -1.58
N SER A 97 -12.39 -0.23 -0.68
CA SER A 97 -13.56 -1.10 -0.85
C SER A 97 -14.87 -0.31 -0.84
N VAL A 98 -14.96 0.76 -0.04
CA VAL A 98 -16.11 1.69 -0.09
C VAL A 98 -16.24 2.34 -1.46
N TRP A 99 -15.14 2.83 -2.04
CA TRP A 99 -15.17 3.39 -3.41
C TRP A 99 -15.53 2.35 -4.46
N CYS A 100 -15.03 1.11 -4.33
CA CYS A 100 -15.42 0.01 -5.21
C CYS A 100 -16.93 -0.29 -5.09
N LEU A 101 -17.48 -0.36 -3.88
CA LEU A 101 -18.92 -0.58 -3.68
C LEU A 101 -19.76 0.51 -4.34
N LEU A 102 -19.37 1.79 -4.18
CA LEU A 102 -20.04 2.91 -4.85
C LEU A 102 -20.01 2.75 -6.37
N LEU A 103 -18.88 2.34 -6.93
CA LEU A 103 -18.76 2.07 -8.37
C LEU A 103 -19.67 0.91 -8.81
N LEU A 104 -19.74 -0.19 -8.05
CA LEU A 104 -20.61 -1.32 -8.36
C LEU A 104 -22.09 -0.94 -8.33
N VAL A 105 -22.51 -0.08 -7.37
CA VAL A 105 -23.88 0.47 -7.35
C VAL A 105 -24.18 1.26 -8.63
N ILE A 106 -23.27 2.16 -9.03
CA ILE A 106 -23.43 2.96 -10.26
C ILE A 106 -23.52 2.04 -11.49
N LEU A 107 -22.66 1.02 -11.58
CA LEU A 107 -22.68 0.07 -12.69
C LEU A 107 -23.98 -0.75 -12.74
N GLY A 108 -24.52 -1.18 -11.60
CA GLY A 108 -25.81 -1.86 -11.55
C GLY A 108 -26.96 -0.99 -12.07
N LEU A 109 -26.95 0.31 -11.76
CA LEU A 109 -27.93 1.27 -12.27
C LEU A 109 -27.84 1.47 -13.79
N VAL A 110 -26.64 1.40 -14.36
CA VAL A 110 -26.39 1.65 -15.80
C VAL A 110 -26.59 0.39 -16.65
N LEU A 111 -26.04 -0.74 -16.22
CA LEU A 111 -25.96 -1.96 -17.02
C LEU A 111 -27.20 -2.86 -16.88
N LYS A 112 -28.09 -2.57 -15.92
CA LYS A 112 -29.32 -3.30 -15.59
C LYS A 112 -29.22 -4.71 -14.94
N PRO A 113 -28.07 -5.35 -14.63
CA PRO A 113 -28.08 -6.45 -13.67
C PRO A 113 -28.41 -5.90 -12.27
N SER A 114 -29.00 -6.73 -11.41
CA SER A 114 -29.26 -6.28 -10.05
C SER A 114 -27.93 -6.06 -9.31
N PHE A 115 -27.85 -5.02 -8.46
CA PHE A 115 -26.66 -4.79 -7.62
C PHE A 115 -26.28 -6.05 -6.82
N GLY A 116 -27.28 -6.82 -6.36
CA GLY A 116 -27.08 -8.07 -5.65
C GLY A 116 -26.35 -9.13 -6.46
N GLU A 117 -26.65 -9.27 -7.76
CA GLU A 117 -25.94 -10.21 -8.65
C GLU A 117 -24.47 -9.83 -8.83
N ILE A 118 -24.19 -8.54 -9.09
CA ILE A 118 -22.82 -8.05 -9.24
C ILE A 118 -22.04 -8.25 -7.94
N LEU A 119 -22.65 -7.90 -6.80
CA LEU A 119 -22.02 -8.04 -5.49
C LEU A 119 -21.70 -9.50 -5.17
N ASN A 120 -22.67 -10.40 -5.35
CA ASN A 120 -22.48 -11.83 -5.11
C ASN A 120 -21.38 -12.43 -5.99
N SER A 121 -21.37 -12.08 -7.28
CA SER A 121 -20.33 -12.54 -8.22
C SER A 121 -18.95 -12.03 -7.81
N THR A 122 -18.87 -10.78 -7.34
CA THR A 122 -17.63 -10.18 -6.83
C THR A 122 -17.13 -10.90 -5.58
N ILE A 123 -18.01 -11.19 -4.61
CA ILE A 123 -17.67 -11.91 -3.38
C ILE A 123 -17.19 -13.33 -3.70
N GLN A 124 -17.89 -14.04 -4.58
CA GLN A 124 -17.49 -15.39 -5.01
C GLN A 124 -16.13 -15.39 -5.70
N TYR A 125 -15.85 -14.42 -6.57
CA TYR A 125 -14.56 -14.28 -7.22
C TYR A 125 -13.43 -14.01 -6.20
N ILE A 126 -13.66 -13.13 -5.23
CA ILE A 126 -12.69 -12.85 -4.16
C ILE A 126 -12.44 -14.12 -3.32
N ALA A 127 -13.49 -14.87 -2.99
CA ALA A 127 -13.38 -16.11 -2.21
C ALA A 127 -12.61 -17.20 -2.98
N LEU A 128 -12.87 -17.33 -4.28
CA LEU A 128 -12.19 -18.28 -5.16
C LEU A 128 -10.69 -17.99 -5.28
N HIS A 129 -10.31 -16.70 -5.31
CA HIS A 129 -8.93 -16.26 -5.49
C HIS A 129 -8.30 -15.69 -4.20
N LYS A 130 -8.76 -16.14 -3.02
CA LYS A 130 -8.37 -15.56 -1.72
C LYS A 130 -6.86 -15.50 -1.50
N THR A 131 -6.11 -16.51 -1.95
CA THR A 131 -4.65 -16.56 -1.76
C THR A 131 -3.96 -15.44 -2.53
N ILE A 132 -4.39 -15.15 -3.75
CA ILE A 132 -3.90 -14.03 -4.55
C ILE A 132 -4.12 -12.70 -3.82
N PHE A 133 -5.33 -12.45 -3.31
CA PHE A 133 -5.63 -11.21 -2.58
C PHE A 133 -4.81 -11.08 -1.29
N ILE A 134 -4.64 -12.17 -0.56
CA ILE A 134 -3.80 -12.21 0.66
C ILE A 134 -2.34 -11.92 0.30
N SER A 135 -1.80 -12.52 -0.76
CA SER A 135 -0.43 -12.27 -1.21
C SER A 135 -0.20 -10.81 -1.62
N VAL A 136 -1.14 -10.22 -2.37
CA VAL A 136 -1.09 -8.79 -2.74
C VAL A 136 -1.15 -7.90 -1.49
N PHE A 137 -2.05 -8.20 -0.55
CA PHE A 137 -2.16 -7.46 0.71
C PHE A 137 -0.86 -7.54 1.51
N PHE A 138 -0.30 -8.75 1.65
CA PHE A 138 0.94 -8.98 2.37
C PHE A 138 2.13 -8.26 1.74
N GLY A 139 2.26 -8.29 0.41
CA GLY A 139 3.25 -7.51 -0.32
C GLY A 139 3.16 -6.01 -0.05
N ASN A 140 1.94 -5.47 -0.02
CA ASN A 140 1.72 -4.07 0.29
C ASN A 140 2.13 -3.73 1.74
N VAL A 141 1.74 -4.56 2.71
CA VAL A 141 2.15 -4.41 4.12
C VAL A 141 3.68 -4.38 4.25
N LEU A 142 4.40 -5.27 3.56
CA LEU A 142 5.87 -5.26 3.55
C LEU A 142 6.45 -3.96 3.00
N SER A 143 5.88 -3.43 1.91
CA SER A 143 6.26 -2.14 1.34
C SER A 143 5.99 -0.97 2.30
N SER A 144 4.83 -0.95 2.94
CA SER A 144 4.45 0.07 3.93
C SER A 144 5.34 0.01 5.17
N ALA A 145 5.74 -1.19 5.60
CA ALA A 145 6.67 -1.39 6.70
C ALA A 145 8.08 -0.90 6.38
N ALA A 146 8.60 -1.24 5.19
CA ALA A 146 9.89 -0.73 4.71
C ALA A 146 9.93 0.80 4.64
N HIS A 147 8.84 1.41 4.15
CA HIS A 147 8.68 2.87 4.12
C HIS A 147 8.73 3.45 5.53
N THR A 148 7.91 2.93 6.45
CA THR A 148 7.78 3.44 7.81
C THR A 148 9.08 3.29 8.61
N LEU A 149 9.78 2.17 8.44
CA LEU A 149 11.08 1.92 9.07
C LEU A 149 12.12 2.93 8.59
N THR A 150 12.18 3.17 7.28
CA THR A 150 13.05 4.17 6.66
C THR A 150 12.74 5.58 7.18
N ASP A 151 11.47 5.89 7.35
CA ASP A 151 11.03 7.22 7.77
C ASP A 151 11.37 7.49 9.25
N LYS A 152 11.22 6.48 10.11
CA LYS A 152 11.64 6.53 11.53
C LYS A 152 13.16 6.65 11.66
N THR A 153 13.92 5.76 11.03
CA THR A 153 15.40 5.73 11.11
C THR A 153 16.02 7.05 10.64
N THR A 154 15.57 7.58 9.50
CA THR A 154 16.04 8.87 8.97
C THR A 154 15.72 10.03 9.92
N SER A 155 14.55 10.00 10.57
CA SER A 155 14.15 11.05 11.51
C SER A 155 14.97 11.03 12.81
N THR A 156 15.25 9.85 13.35
CA THR A 156 16.06 9.67 14.56
C THR A 156 17.51 10.08 14.33
N PHE A 157 18.09 9.65 13.20
CA PHE A 157 19.46 10.03 12.84
C PHE A 157 19.62 11.54 12.71
N LYS A 158 18.67 12.24 12.06
CA LYS A 158 18.71 13.70 11.95
C LYS A 158 18.63 14.41 13.30
N LYS A 159 17.83 13.91 14.25
CA LYS A 159 17.75 14.49 15.60
C LYS A 159 19.07 14.35 16.34
N PHE A 160 19.65 13.14 16.33
CA PHE A 160 20.92 12.85 17.00
C PHE A 160 22.08 13.74 16.51
N PHE A 161 22.22 13.90 15.19
CA PHE A 161 23.29 14.73 14.62
C PHE A 161 23.05 16.23 14.79
N LYS A 162 21.77 16.67 14.79
CA LYS A 162 21.44 18.08 15.05
C LYS A 162 21.78 18.44 16.50
N GLU A 163 21.44 17.59 17.47
CA GLU A 163 21.78 17.81 18.89
C GLU A 163 23.29 17.87 19.13
N LYS A 164 24.10 17.03 18.46
CA LYS A 164 25.57 17.10 18.57
C LYS A 164 26.15 18.41 18.03
N ARG A 165 25.58 18.96 16.95
CA ARG A 165 26.05 20.22 16.34
C ARG A 165 25.78 21.46 17.20
N PHE A 166 24.79 21.41 18.10
CA PHE A 166 24.49 22.52 19.02
C PHE A 166 25.19 22.38 20.39
N ARG A 167 25.96 21.30 20.61
CA ARG A 167 26.76 21.07 21.82
C ARG A 167 28.27 21.29 21.62
N LEU A 168 28.67 21.75 20.43
CA LEU A 168 30.02 22.18 20.06
C LEU A 168 29.97 23.69 19.81
#